data_AF-A0A397VHL4-F1
#
_entry.id   AF-A0A397VHL4-F1
#
_cell.length_a   1.000
_cell.length_b   1.000
_cell.length_c   1.000
_cell.angle_alpha   90.00
_cell.angle_beta   90.00
_cell.angle_gamma   90.00
#
_symmetry.space_group_name_H-M   'P 1'
#
loop_
_entity.id
_entity.type
_entity.pdbx_description
1 polymer ?
#
loop_
_entity_poly.entity_id
_entity_poly.type
_entity_poly.pdbx_seq_one_letter_code
_entity_poly.pdbx_strand_id
1 'polypeptide(L)'
;MNKQYVRNALPTEMLIYIFKRVRSPKNLILSCKRVARISQDPQVKAAWIIYQFGAAHCLSHAINLGPTFLDVTVAQAIITQGGLLSRNFVQHPYMNFGAYDNKLIELNVAHSVDSSQSQKSQNIPWSSNLSIDVYLFLLKAASEIYMPDLCLKGNDMKLFHFYTRGSQTIHYSPFVLEKNIDQIKDLILRFKFIPLPSRNLDNLPENNNQENVTPEAYPPRNVHANSLN
;
A
#
# COMPACT_ATOMS: atom_id res chain seq x y z
N MET A 1 -10.17 -2.51 -54.19
CA MET A 1 -11.27 -2.72 -53.21
C MET A 1 -10.87 -2.13 -51.88
N ASN A 2 -11.35 -0.92 -51.56
CA ASN A 2 -11.15 -0.27 -50.27
C ASN A 2 -12.00 -0.99 -49.22
N LYS A 3 -11.37 -1.70 -48.28
CA LYS A 3 -12.07 -2.21 -47.10
C LYS A 3 -12.36 -1.03 -46.16
N GLN A 4 -13.51 -0.39 -46.39
CA GLN A 4 -14.21 0.42 -45.41
C GLN A 4 -14.68 -0.52 -44.28
N TYR A 5 -13.78 -0.92 -43.38
CA TYR A 5 -14.20 -1.44 -42.09
C TYR A 5 -14.82 -0.26 -41.34
N VAL A 6 -16.13 -0.34 -41.11
CA VAL A 6 -16.90 0.58 -40.27
C VAL A 6 -16.22 0.68 -38.91
N ARG A 7 -15.39 1.71 -38.74
CA ARG A 7 -15.48 2.84 -37.81
C ARG A 7 -16.48 2.74 -36.63
N ASN A 8 -16.64 1.57 -36.00
CA ASN A 8 -17.28 1.40 -34.69
C ASN A 8 -16.24 1.19 -33.59
N ALA A 9 -15.08 1.83 -33.74
CA ALA A 9 -14.06 1.82 -32.71
C ALA A 9 -14.55 2.71 -31.56
N LEU A 10 -14.73 2.12 -30.37
CA LEU A 10 -15.03 2.90 -29.17
C LEU A 10 -14.01 4.05 -29.03
N PRO A 11 -14.47 5.29 -28.76
CA PRO A 11 -13.58 6.41 -28.46
C PRO A 11 -12.62 6.07 -27.32
N THR A 12 -11.44 6.69 -27.32
CA THR A 12 -10.42 6.41 -26.30
C THR A 12 -10.92 6.70 -24.90
N GLU A 13 -11.74 7.75 -24.75
CA GLU A 13 -12.37 8.17 -23.50
C GLU A 13 -13.29 7.07 -22.95
N MET A 14 -14.07 6.43 -23.84
CA MET A 14 -14.94 5.31 -23.47
C MET A 14 -14.12 4.07 -23.09
N LEU A 15 -13.01 3.80 -23.78
CA LEU A 15 -12.11 2.72 -23.40
C LEU A 15 -11.47 2.95 -22.04
N ILE A 16 -11.03 4.17 -21.73
CA ILE A 16 -10.49 4.53 -20.41
C ILE A 16 -11.59 4.36 -19.33
N TYR A 17 -12.82 4.80 -19.63
CA TYR A 17 -13.96 4.66 -18.72
C TYR A 17 -14.30 3.20 -18.42
N ILE A 18 -14.22 2.32 -19.43
CA ILE A 18 -14.38 0.88 -19.24
C ILE A 18 -13.19 0.34 -18.44
N PHE A 19 -11.96 0.65 -18.87
CA PHE A 19 -10.73 0.14 -18.27
C PHE A 19 -10.68 0.37 -16.76
N LYS A 20 -10.95 1.59 -16.30
CA LYS A 20 -10.91 1.93 -14.85
C LYS A 20 -11.86 1.06 -14.01
N ARG A 21 -12.93 0.52 -14.60
CA ARG A 21 -13.95 -0.30 -13.91
C ARG A 21 -13.64 -1.80 -13.91
N VAL A 22 -12.68 -2.24 -14.70
CA VAL A 22 -12.32 -3.67 -14.78
C VAL A 22 -11.52 -4.08 -13.55
N ARG A 23 -11.99 -5.09 -12.81
CA ARG A 23 -11.30 -5.61 -11.61
C ARG A 23 -9.91 -6.17 -11.90
N SER A 24 -9.76 -6.91 -13.00
CA SER A 24 -8.47 -7.48 -13.44
C SER A 24 -8.18 -7.08 -14.89
N PRO A 25 -7.41 -6.00 -15.12
CA PRO A 25 -7.20 -5.47 -16.48
C PRO A 25 -6.29 -6.37 -17.35
N LYS A 26 -5.58 -7.36 -16.76
CA LYS A 26 -4.61 -8.21 -17.48
C LYS A 26 -5.19 -8.85 -18.74
N ASN A 27 -6.36 -9.50 -18.62
CA ASN A 27 -6.99 -10.17 -19.75
C ASN A 27 -7.38 -9.17 -20.85
N LEU A 28 -7.92 -8.01 -20.46
CA LEU A 28 -8.34 -6.98 -21.40
C LEU A 28 -7.14 -6.36 -22.14
N ILE A 29 -6.01 -6.17 -21.45
CA ILE A 29 -4.74 -5.71 -22.03
C ILE A 29 -4.25 -6.70 -23.09
N LEU A 30 -4.28 -8.00 -22.80
CA LEU A 30 -3.82 -9.04 -23.73
C LEU A 30 -4.72 -9.16 -24.98
N SER A 31 -6.03 -8.95 -24.83
CA SER A 31 -6.97 -9.08 -25.94
C SER A 31 -6.98 -7.89 -26.91
N CYS A 32 -6.52 -6.70 -26.50
CA CYS A 32 -6.67 -5.49 -27.31
C CYS A 32 -5.43 -4.59 -27.27
N LYS A 33 -4.76 -4.41 -28.42
CA LYS A 33 -3.60 -3.50 -28.56
C LYS A 33 -3.90 -2.05 -28.16
N ARG A 34 -5.13 -1.57 -28.40
CA ARG A 34 -5.54 -0.20 -27.97
C ARG A 34 -5.62 -0.12 -26.45
N VAL A 35 -6.20 -1.15 -25.81
CA VAL A 35 -6.24 -1.22 -24.34
C VAL A 35 -4.84 -1.36 -23.76
N ALA A 36 -3.97 -2.17 -24.37
CA ALA A 36 -2.59 -2.31 -23.95
C ALA A 36 -1.81 -1.00 -24.02
N ARG A 37 -2.12 -0.11 -24.99
CA ARG A 37 -1.51 1.22 -25.07
C ARG A 37 -2.00 2.14 -23.95
N ILE A 38 -3.32 2.24 -23.74
CA ILE A 38 -3.86 3.10 -22.67
C ILE A 38 -3.48 2.60 -21.27
N SER A 39 -3.28 1.30 -21.08
CA SER A 39 -2.88 0.74 -19.78
C SER A 39 -1.45 1.11 -19.37
N GLN A 40 -0.64 1.61 -20.30
CA GLN A 40 0.69 2.14 -19.98
C GLN A 40 0.66 3.61 -19.57
N ASP A 41 -0.43 4.33 -19.81
CA ASP A 41 -0.58 5.73 -19.43
C ASP A 41 -0.64 5.86 -17.89
N PRO A 42 0.27 6.63 -17.26
CA PRO A 42 0.27 6.83 -15.82
C PRO A 42 -1.04 7.40 -15.28
N GLN A 43 -1.70 8.29 -16.02
CA GLN A 43 -2.97 8.88 -15.62
C GLN A 43 -4.09 7.83 -15.59
N VAL A 44 -4.08 6.89 -16.54
CA VAL A 44 -5.05 5.80 -16.61
C VAL A 44 -4.78 4.76 -15.50
N LYS A 45 -3.52 4.43 -15.23
CA LYS A 45 -3.12 3.57 -14.10
C LYS A 45 -3.58 4.17 -12.76
N ALA A 46 -3.33 5.46 -12.55
CA ALA A 46 -3.75 6.19 -11.36
C ALA A 46 -5.29 6.20 -11.22
N ALA A 47 -6.01 6.53 -12.28
CA ALA A 47 -7.47 6.54 -12.27
C ALA A 47 -8.05 5.15 -11.97
N TRP A 48 -7.47 4.09 -12.55
CA TRP A 48 -7.88 2.72 -12.28
C TRP A 48 -7.66 2.35 -10.80
N ILE A 49 -6.47 2.59 -10.24
CA ILE A 49 -6.18 2.15 -8.88
C ILE A 49 -6.96 2.93 -7.81
N ILE A 50 -7.18 4.23 -8.04
CA ILE A 50 -8.05 5.05 -7.19
C ILE A 50 -9.50 4.55 -7.27
N TYR A 51 -9.99 4.19 -8.47
CA TYR A 51 -11.34 3.67 -8.62
C TYR A 51 -11.52 2.31 -7.92
N GLN A 52 -10.53 1.42 -8.00
CA GLN A 52 -10.63 0.06 -7.45
C GLN A 52 -10.47 0.00 -5.93
N PHE A 53 -9.57 0.82 -5.35
CA PHE A 53 -9.20 0.72 -3.93
C PHE A 53 -9.50 1.98 -3.12
N GLY A 54 -10.05 3.01 -3.76
CA GLY A 54 -10.33 4.29 -3.15
C GLY A 54 -9.08 5.15 -2.93
N ALA A 55 -9.31 6.44 -2.68
CA ALA A 55 -8.25 7.41 -2.44
C ALA A 55 -7.34 7.04 -1.26
N ALA A 56 -7.89 6.42 -0.22
CA ALA A 56 -7.18 6.13 1.03
C ALA A 56 -6.12 5.01 0.89
N HIS A 57 -6.39 3.97 0.09
CA HIS A 57 -5.54 2.78 0.03
C HIS A 57 -4.84 2.59 -1.31
N CYS A 58 -5.13 3.42 -2.30
CA CYS A 58 -4.58 3.30 -3.66
C CYS A 58 -3.05 3.18 -3.69
N LEU A 59 -2.31 3.96 -2.90
CA LEU A 59 -0.84 3.89 -2.85
C LEU A 59 -0.33 2.57 -2.24
N SER A 60 -0.97 2.06 -1.19
CA SER A 60 -0.61 0.77 -0.60
C SER A 60 -0.81 -0.37 -1.60
N HIS A 61 -1.96 -0.38 -2.30
CA HIS A 61 -2.19 -1.34 -3.36
C HIS A 61 -1.25 -1.17 -4.56
N ALA A 62 -0.85 0.07 -4.89
CA ALA A 62 0.09 0.32 -5.98
C ALA A 62 1.45 -0.33 -5.72
N ILE A 63 1.93 -0.23 -4.48
CA ILE A 63 3.18 -0.85 -4.05
C ILE A 63 3.06 -2.38 -4.12
N ASN A 64 1.93 -2.95 -3.70
CA ASN A 64 1.68 -4.39 -3.76
C ASN A 64 1.63 -4.94 -5.20
N LEU A 65 1.22 -4.13 -6.18
CA LEU A 65 1.27 -4.51 -7.60
C LEU A 65 2.70 -4.54 -8.17
N GLY A 66 3.65 -3.94 -7.45
CA GLY A 66 5.08 -4.02 -7.72
C GLY A 66 5.62 -2.95 -8.69
N PRO A 67 6.93 -2.99 -8.95
CA PRO A 67 7.64 -1.95 -9.68
C PRO A 67 7.28 -1.86 -11.17
N THR A 68 6.66 -2.90 -11.74
CA THR A 68 6.16 -2.86 -13.12
C THR A 68 4.89 -2.01 -13.26
N PHE A 69 4.16 -1.82 -12.15
CA PHE A 69 2.98 -0.99 -12.10
C PHE A 69 3.32 0.43 -11.62
N LEU A 70 4.05 0.54 -10.50
CA LEU A 70 4.31 1.80 -9.82
C LEU A 70 5.72 2.33 -10.10
N ASP A 71 5.78 3.40 -10.88
CA ASP A 71 6.94 4.27 -11.04
C ASP A 71 6.64 5.69 -10.51
N VAL A 72 7.61 6.60 -10.60
CA VAL A 72 7.47 7.99 -10.11
C VAL A 72 6.33 8.73 -10.82
N THR A 73 6.14 8.49 -12.13
CA THR A 73 5.09 9.16 -12.91
C THR A 73 3.69 8.70 -12.49
N VAL A 74 3.54 7.40 -12.19
CA VAL A 74 2.30 6.82 -11.66
C VAL A 74 2.04 7.30 -10.24
N ALA A 75 3.07 7.33 -9.38
CA ALA A 75 2.95 7.85 -8.01
C ALA A 75 2.50 9.32 -8.00
N GLN A 76 3.12 10.15 -8.84
CA GLN A 76 2.73 11.55 -9.04
C GLN A 76 1.28 11.66 -9.53
N ALA A 77 0.90 10.86 -10.54
CA ALA A 77 -0.46 10.86 -11.07
C ALA A 77 -1.49 10.47 -10.00
N ILE A 78 -1.19 9.48 -9.15
CA ILE A 78 -2.06 9.08 -8.03
C ILE A 78 -2.30 10.26 -7.08
N ILE A 79 -1.23 10.94 -6.63
CA ILE A 79 -1.35 12.07 -5.71
C ILE A 79 -2.13 13.22 -6.35
N THR A 80 -1.81 13.58 -7.60
CA THR A 80 -2.49 14.66 -8.33
C THR A 80 -3.97 14.37 -8.55
N GLN A 81 -4.36 13.10 -8.72
CA GLN A 81 -5.76 12.70 -8.90
C GLN A 81 -6.52 12.48 -7.58
N GLY A 82 -5.92 12.83 -6.44
CA GLY A 82 -6.59 12.78 -5.13
C GLY A 82 -6.34 11.51 -4.31
N GLY A 83 -5.35 10.69 -4.69
CA GLY A 83 -4.83 9.65 -3.82
C GLY A 83 -4.22 10.24 -2.55
N LEU A 84 -4.55 9.68 -1.40
CA LEU A 84 -4.14 10.22 -0.10
C LEU A 84 -2.75 9.71 0.27
N LEU A 85 -1.80 10.63 0.40
CA LEU A 85 -0.48 10.38 0.97
C LEU A 85 -0.53 10.65 2.47
N SER A 86 -0.91 9.66 3.28
CA SER A 86 -0.97 9.83 4.74
C SER A 86 0.42 9.80 5.39
N ARG A 87 0.56 10.48 6.53
CA ARG A 87 1.82 10.43 7.31
C ARG A 87 2.14 9.00 7.77
N ASN A 88 1.12 8.28 8.24
CA ASN A 88 1.22 6.87 8.62
C ASN A 88 1.75 6.01 7.46
N PHE A 89 1.24 6.23 6.24
CA PHE A 89 1.69 5.48 5.07
C PHE A 89 3.19 5.67 4.80
N VAL A 90 3.76 6.84 5.04
CA VAL A 90 5.19 7.14 4.77
C VAL A 90 6.11 6.63 5.89
N GLN A 91 5.65 6.63 7.13
CA GLN A 91 6.37 6.05 8.28
C GLN A 91 6.66 4.56 8.06
N HIS A 92 5.74 3.82 7.44
CA HIS A 92 5.87 2.37 7.23
C HIS A 92 7.01 1.96 6.29
N PRO A 93 7.12 2.49 5.05
CA PRO A 93 8.29 2.29 4.21
C PRO A 93 9.57 2.74 4.91
N TYR A 94 9.57 3.89 5.60
CA TYR A 94 10.77 4.36 6.30
C TYR A 94 11.29 3.33 7.32
N MET A 95 10.39 2.68 8.07
CA MET A 95 10.78 1.65 9.06
C MET A 95 11.29 0.35 8.44
N ASN A 96 10.90 0.05 7.19
CA ASN A 96 11.10 -1.26 6.57
C ASN A 96 12.01 -1.25 5.33
N PHE A 97 12.33 -0.07 4.79
CA PHE A 97 13.13 0.09 3.58
C PHE A 97 14.56 -0.38 3.83
N GLY A 98 15.06 -1.28 2.98
CA GLY A 98 16.39 -1.87 3.11
C GLY A 98 16.54 -2.93 4.21
N ALA A 99 15.48 -3.24 4.97
CA ALA A 99 15.53 -4.29 5.99
C ALA A 99 15.50 -5.72 5.40
N TYR A 100 15.14 -5.86 4.12
CA TYR A 100 15.00 -7.13 3.43
C TYR A 100 15.75 -7.07 2.09
N ASP A 101 16.75 -7.94 1.93
CA ASP A 101 17.40 -8.19 0.64
C ASP A 101 16.84 -9.50 0.08
N ASN A 102 16.03 -9.40 -0.98
CA ASN A 102 15.38 -10.55 -1.60
C ASN A 102 16.40 -11.58 -2.12
N LYS A 103 17.57 -11.15 -2.62
CA LYS A 103 18.61 -12.09 -3.07
C LYS A 103 19.23 -12.84 -1.89
N LEU A 104 19.43 -12.14 -0.78
CA LEU A 104 19.96 -12.74 0.44
C LEU A 104 18.94 -13.71 1.08
N ILE A 105 17.65 -13.38 1.00
CA ILE A 105 16.55 -14.29 1.40
C ILE A 105 16.51 -15.52 0.50
N GLU A 106 16.53 -15.35 -0.82
CA GLU A 106 16.56 -16.45 -1.80
C GLU A 106 17.75 -17.37 -1.60
N LEU A 107 18.95 -16.81 -1.40
CA LEU A 107 20.16 -17.58 -1.13
C LEU A 107 20.07 -18.35 0.19
N ASN A 108 19.55 -17.72 1.25
CA ASN A 108 19.33 -18.38 2.53
C ASN A 108 18.31 -19.52 2.43
N VAL A 109 17.23 -19.37 1.64
CA VAL A 109 16.27 -20.46 1.39
C VAL A 109 16.92 -21.59 0.59
N ALA A 110 17.71 -21.26 -0.43
CA ALA A 110 18.37 -22.27 -1.26
C ALA A 110 19.45 -23.09 -0.53
N HIS A 111 20.09 -22.52 0.50
CA HIS A 111 21.19 -23.14 1.23
C HIS A 111 20.82 -23.64 2.63
N SER A 112 19.61 -23.38 3.13
CA SER A 112 19.16 -23.89 4.43
C SER A 112 18.64 -25.32 4.31
N VAL A 113 19.27 -26.24 5.04
CA VAL A 113 18.89 -27.68 5.10
C VAL A 113 17.64 -27.89 5.99
N ASP A 114 17.23 -26.88 6.77
CA ASP A 114 16.10 -26.94 7.69
C ASP A 114 14.81 -26.36 7.07
N SER A 115 13.80 -27.23 6.96
CA SER A 115 12.45 -26.93 6.47
C SER A 115 11.63 -25.96 7.34
N SER A 116 12.19 -25.50 8.47
CA SER A 116 11.54 -24.57 9.41
C SER A 116 11.74 -23.08 9.07
N GLN A 117 12.70 -22.72 8.21
CA GLN A 117 12.90 -21.32 7.79
C GLN A 117 12.00 -20.86 6.64
N SER A 118 11.30 -21.78 5.98
CA SER A 118 10.35 -21.50 4.89
C SER A 118 9.20 -20.57 5.31
N GLN A 119 8.95 -20.40 6.61
CA GLN A 119 7.98 -19.46 7.16
C GLN A 119 8.48 -18.00 7.22
N LYS A 120 9.79 -17.72 7.11
CA LYS A 120 10.32 -16.34 7.14
C LYS A 120 9.99 -15.53 5.88
N SER A 121 9.74 -16.19 4.75
CA SER A 121 9.30 -15.52 3.50
C SER A 121 7.94 -14.83 3.65
N GLN A 122 7.12 -15.25 4.63
CA GLN A 122 5.79 -14.71 4.87
C GLN A 122 5.81 -13.34 5.59
N ASN A 123 6.95 -12.89 6.12
CA ASN A 123 7.07 -11.64 6.87
C ASN A 123 7.74 -10.50 6.10
N ILE A 124 7.93 -10.62 4.78
CA ILE A 124 8.47 -9.52 3.98
C ILE A 124 7.47 -8.34 4.06
N PRO A 125 7.88 -7.14 4.51
CA PRO A 125 7.03 -5.97 4.59
C PRO A 125 6.58 -5.57 3.19
N TRP A 126 5.32 -5.18 3.06
CA TRP A 126 4.72 -4.78 1.79
C TRP A 126 5.51 -3.69 1.03
N SER A 127 6.27 -2.87 1.75
CA SER A 127 7.11 -1.80 1.19
C SER A 127 8.50 -2.23 0.72
N SER A 128 8.89 -3.49 0.88
CA SER A 128 10.25 -3.97 0.54
C SER A 128 10.56 -3.92 -0.95
N ASN A 129 9.54 -4.07 -1.80
CA ASN A 129 9.68 -4.06 -3.26
C ASN A 129 9.53 -2.66 -3.88
N LEU A 130 9.53 -1.61 -3.06
CA LEU A 130 9.42 -0.23 -3.51
C LEU A 130 10.73 0.23 -4.15
N SER A 131 10.66 0.76 -5.38
CA SER A 131 11.83 1.38 -6.01
C SER A 131 12.32 2.58 -5.18
N ILE A 132 13.64 2.75 -5.10
CA ILE A 132 14.26 3.87 -4.39
C ILE A 132 13.78 5.22 -4.92
N ASP A 133 13.57 5.36 -6.23
CA ASP A 133 13.11 6.61 -6.84
C ASP A 133 11.69 6.95 -6.39
N VAL A 134 10.82 5.94 -6.33
CA VAL A 134 9.44 6.11 -5.85
C VAL A 134 9.43 6.42 -4.36
N TYR A 135 10.27 5.74 -3.57
CA TYR A 135 10.42 6.01 -2.15
C TYR A 135 10.87 7.45 -1.88
N LEU A 136 11.93 7.92 -2.56
CA LEU A 136 12.44 9.29 -2.43
C LEU A 136 11.40 10.33 -2.86
N PHE A 137 10.67 10.04 -3.94
CA PHE A 137 9.56 10.89 -4.39
C PHE A 137 8.47 11.03 -3.33
N LEU A 138 7.98 9.90 -2.78
CA LEU A 138 6.93 9.89 -1.76
C LEU A 138 7.40 10.59 -0.47
N LEU A 139 8.66 10.38 -0.07
CA LEU A 139 9.24 11.02 1.10
C LEU A 139 9.34 12.54 0.93
N LYS A 140 9.76 13.00 -0.25
CA LYS A 140 9.82 14.42 -0.59
C LYS A 140 8.42 15.04 -0.56
N ALA A 141 7.45 14.43 -1.24
CA ALA A 141 6.06 14.90 -1.23
C ALA A 141 5.49 14.97 0.19
N ALA A 142 5.77 13.97 1.03
CA ALA A 142 5.35 13.97 2.43
C ALA A 142 6.02 15.08 3.25
N SER A 143 7.30 15.36 3.00
CA SER A 143 8.02 16.45 3.67
C SER A 143 7.43 17.82 3.34
N GLU A 144 7.00 18.03 2.10
CA GLU A 144 6.35 19.27 1.67
C GLU A 144 4.98 19.47 2.34
N ILE A 145 4.26 18.38 2.63
CA ILE A 145 2.93 18.43 3.26
C ILE A 145 3.02 18.55 4.79
N TYR A 146 3.96 17.82 5.41
CA TYR A 146 3.93 17.56 6.85
C TYR A 146 5.07 18.20 7.64
N MET A 147 6.09 18.81 7.03
CA MET A 147 7.13 19.47 7.82
C MET A 147 6.57 20.69 8.58
N PRO A 148 6.99 20.89 9.85
CA PRO A 148 8.03 20.16 10.60
C PRO A 148 7.54 18.87 11.32
N ASP A 149 6.25 18.56 11.27
CA ASP A 149 5.61 17.47 12.03
C ASP A 149 5.74 16.07 11.40
N LEU A 150 6.60 15.91 10.39
CA LEU A 150 6.90 14.62 9.77
C LEU A 150 7.81 13.80 10.69
N CYS A 151 7.20 13.10 11.65
CA CYS A 151 7.91 12.16 12.52
C CYS A 151 8.12 10.82 11.80
N LEU A 152 9.25 10.64 11.09
CA LEU A 152 9.53 9.41 10.32
C LEU A 152 9.73 8.16 11.18
N LYS A 153 10.33 8.31 12.37
CA LYS A 153 10.45 7.23 13.37
C LYS A 153 9.17 7.03 14.20
N GLY A 154 8.15 7.87 13.98
CA GLY A 154 6.86 7.77 14.64
C GLY A 154 6.04 6.60 14.13
N ASN A 155 5.02 6.20 14.89
CA ASN A 155 4.09 5.14 14.51
C ASN A 155 2.67 5.62 14.79
N ASP A 156 2.06 6.23 13.77
CA ASP A 156 0.73 6.81 13.87
C ASP A 156 -0.33 5.75 14.17
N MET A 157 -0.14 4.50 13.73
CA MET A 157 -1.02 3.38 14.09
C MET A 157 -1.01 3.11 15.60
N LYS A 158 0.18 3.01 16.21
CA LYS A 158 0.31 2.85 17.67
C LYS A 158 -0.28 4.06 18.41
N LEU A 159 -0.06 5.26 17.88
CA LEU A 159 -0.60 6.49 18.45
C LEU A 159 -2.13 6.52 18.38
N PHE A 160 -2.71 6.09 17.26
CA PHE A 160 -4.15 5.93 17.11
C PHE A 160 -4.69 4.93 18.13
N HIS A 161 -4.09 3.74 18.24
CA HIS A 161 -4.48 2.76 19.26
C HIS A 161 -4.38 3.29 20.70
N PHE A 162 -3.39 4.11 20.99
CA PHE A 162 -3.25 4.75 22.29
C PHE A 162 -4.40 5.73 22.56
N TYR A 163 -4.74 6.58 21.58
CA TYR A 163 -5.85 7.54 21.71
C TYR A 163 -7.23 6.89 21.71
N THR A 164 -7.40 5.77 21.01
CA THR A 164 -8.67 5.02 20.93
C THR A 164 -8.76 3.82 21.86
N ARG A 165 -7.75 3.62 22.74
CA ARG A 165 -7.78 2.65 23.83
C ARG A 165 -7.77 1.17 23.41
N GLY A 166 -6.91 0.79 22.46
CA GLY A 166 -6.79 -0.59 21.96
C GLY A 166 -6.41 -1.67 23.00
N SER A 167 -6.06 -1.31 24.24
CA SER A 167 -5.51 -2.23 25.25
C SER A 167 -6.18 -2.21 26.64
N GLN A 168 -7.27 -1.48 26.88
CA GLN A 168 -7.92 -1.42 28.20
C GLN A 168 -9.37 -1.93 28.21
N THR A 169 -9.88 -2.36 29.38
CA THR A 169 -11.22 -2.93 29.61
C THR A 169 -12.34 -2.00 29.14
N ILE A 170 -13.22 -2.46 28.24
CA ILE A 170 -14.25 -1.70 27.46
C ILE A 170 -14.91 -0.52 28.20
N HIS A 171 -15.19 -0.64 29.50
CA HIS A 171 -15.91 0.35 30.30
C HIS A 171 -15.36 1.80 30.30
N TYR A 172 -14.04 2.03 30.29
CA TYR A 172 -13.51 3.41 30.25
C TYR A 172 -13.26 3.95 28.82
N SER A 173 -13.76 3.28 27.78
CA SER A 173 -13.48 3.63 26.38
C SER A 173 -14.04 4.99 26.00
N PRO A 174 -15.30 5.32 26.39
CA PRO A 174 -15.87 6.63 26.12
C PRO A 174 -15.04 7.78 26.71
N PHE A 175 -14.55 7.61 27.95
CA PHE A 175 -13.78 8.65 28.64
C PHE A 175 -12.42 8.93 27.98
N VAL A 176 -11.72 7.88 27.54
CA VAL A 176 -10.43 8.05 26.84
C VAL A 176 -10.61 8.65 25.45
N LEU A 177 -11.68 8.26 24.73
CA LEU A 177 -12.01 8.85 23.44
C LEU A 177 -12.35 10.34 23.57
N GLU A 178 -13.18 10.70 24.55
CA GLU A 178 -13.54 12.09 24.83
C GLU A 178 -12.31 12.92 25.21
N LYS A 179 -11.44 12.39 26.08
CA LYS A 179 -10.19 13.05 26.47
C LYS A 179 -9.24 13.29 25.29
N ASN A 180 -9.21 12.39 24.31
CA ASN A 180 -8.25 12.42 23.21
C ASN A 180 -8.88 12.85 21.87
N ILE A 181 -10.11 13.36 21.87
CA ILE A 181 -10.87 13.57 20.63
C ILE A 181 -10.18 14.55 19.69
N ASP A 182 -9.53 15.58 20.22
CA ASP A 182 -8.84 16.59 19.41
C ASP A 182 -7.56 16.03 18.80
N GLN A 183 -6.83 15.18 19.50
CA GLN A 183 -5.66 14.48 18.97
C GLN A 183 -6.06 13.47 17.89
N ILE A 184 -7.19 12.78 18.05
CA ILE A 184 -7.74 11.89 17.03
C ILE A 184 -8.15 12.68 15.78
N LYS A 185 -8.84 13.82 15.97
CA LYS A 185 -9.20 14.72 14.87
C LYS A 185 -7.96 15.23 14.15
N ASP A 186 -6.91 15.62 14.86
CA ASP A 186 -5.66 16.07 14.25
C ASP A 186 -5.01 14.94 13.44
N LEU A 187 -4.96 13.73 14.00
CA LEU A 187 -4.44 12.55 13.32
C LEU A 187 -5.19 12.27 11.99
N ILE A 188 -6.51 12.29 12.01
CA ILE A 188 -7.34 12.00 10.83
C ILE A 188 -7.34 13.17 9.83
N LEU A 189 -7.55 14.39 10.29
CA LEU A 189 -7.80 15.54 9.41
C LEU A 189 -6.52 16.20 8.92
N ARG A 190 -5.54 16.38 9.82
CA ARG A 190 -4.26 17.02 9.50
C ARG A 190 -3.29 16.01 8.91
N PHE A 191 -3.10 14.88 9.56
CA PHE A 191 -2.14 13.85 9.12
C PHE A 191 -2.70 12.80 8.16
N LYS A 192 -3.98 12.96 7.76
CA LYS A 192 -4.70 12.08 6.83
C LYS A 192 -4.62 10.62 7.26
N PHE A 193 -4.61 10.36 8.56
CA PHE A 193 -4.39 9.03 9.09
C PHE A 193 -5.38 8.02 8.51
N ILE A 194 -4.80 6.96 7.95
CA ILE A 194 -5.51 5.84 7.38
C ILE A 194 -4.83 4.59 7.92
N PRO A 195 -5.56 3.69 8.59
CA PRO A 195 -5.02 2.40 8.96
C PRO A 195 -4.66 1.64 7.68
N LEU A 196 -3.47 1.04 7.62
CA LEU A 196 -3.13 0.21 6.47
C LEU A 196 -4.03 -1.04 6.47
N PRO A 197 -4.48 -1.49 5.30
CA PRO A 197 -5.32 -2.67 5.21
C PRO A 197 -4.60 -3.88 5.79
N SER A 198 -5.27 -4.63 6.68
CA SER A 198 -4.80 -5.94 7.12
C SER A 198 -4.68 -6.86 5.91
N ARG A 199 -3.67 -7.73 5.89
CA ARG A 199 -3.58 -8.78 4.86
C ARG A 199 -4.81 -9.67 4.97
N ASN A 200 -5.83 -9.45 4.14
CA ASN A 200 -6.86 -10.46 3.91
C ASN A 200 -6.19 -11.58 3.12
N LEU A 201 -5.93 -12.70 3.79
CA LEU A 201 -5.41 -13.93 3.19
C LEU A 201 -6.37 -14.49 2.11
N ASP A 202 -7.62 -14.05 2.08
CA ASP A 202 -8.70 -14.67 1.31
C ASP A 202 -8.75 -14.30 -0.19
N ASN A 203 -7.79 -13.55 -0.73
CA ASN A 203 -7.78 -13.15 -2.15
C ASN A 203 -6.51 -13.57 -2.93
N LEU A 204 -5.68 -14.46 -2.39
CA LEU A 204 -4.72 -15.19 -3.22
C LEU A 204 -5.50 -16.26 -4.01
N PRO A 205 -5.22 -16.52 -5.30
CA PRO A 205 -5.84 -17.63 -6.02
C PRO A 205 -5.68 -18.91 -5.21
N GLU A 206 -6.80 -19.58 -4.93
CA GLU A 206 -6.90 -20.84 -4.19
C GLU A 206 -5.83 -21.82 -4.70
N ASN A 207 -4.77 -22.00 -3.91
CA ASN A 207 -3.96 -23.19 -3.99
C ASN A 207 -3.97 -23.81 -2.60
N ASN A 208 -4.61 -24.97 -2.53
CA ASN A 208 -4.97 -25.69 -1.32
C ASN A 208 -3.76 -25.95 -0.41
N ASN A 209 -4.05 -26.00 0.89
CA ASN A 209 -3.20 -26.37 2.03
C ASN A 209 -2.66 -25.18 2.84
N GLN A 210 -3.49 -24.62 3.72
CA GLN A 210 -2.99 -23.79 4.82
C GLN A 210 -3.94 -23.89 6.02
N GLU A 211 -3.74 -24.94 6.84
CA GLU A 211 -4.07 -24.86 8.25
C GLU A 211 -2.98 -24.03 8.96
N ASN A 212 -3.43 -23.06 9.75
CA ASN A 212 -2.65 -22.22 10.67
C ASN A 212 -1.70 -21.18 10.04
N VAL A 213 -2.28 -20.04 9.60
CA VAL A 213 -1.52 -18.80 9.35
C VAL A 213 -1.79 -17.80 10.47
N THR A 214 -0.74 -17.42 11.20
CA THR A 214 -0.79 -16.36 12.23
C THR A 214 -0.68 -14.99 11.55
N PRO A 215 -1.53 -14.00 11.89
CA PRO A 215 -1.39 -12.64 11.38
C PRO A 215 0.00 -12.07 11.68
N GLU A 216 0.55 -11.27 10.75
CA GLU A 216 1.78 -10.48 10.96
C GLU A 216 1.61 -9.72 12.29
N ALA A 217 2.37 -10.14 13.31
CA ALA A 217 2.17 -9.65 14.67
C ALA A 217 2.47 -8.16 14.70
N TYR A 218 1.40 -7.37 14.87
CA TYR A 218 1.51 -5.95 15.13
C TYR A 218 1.56 -5.75 16.64
N PRO A 219 2.62 -5.11 17.19
CA PRO A 219 3.78 -4.53 16.52
C PRO A 219 4.92 -5.56 16.27
N PRO A 220 5.87 -5.26 15.35
CA PRO A 220 7.03 -6.12 15.14
C PRO A 220 7.79 -6.35 16.45
N ARG A 221 8.06 -7.62 16.78
CA ARG A 221 8.98 -8.01 17.87
C ARG A 221 10.40 -7.65 17.46
N ASN A 222 10.75 -6.38 17.55
CA ASN A 222 12.10 -5.85 17.76
C ASN A 222 12.05 -4.32 17.71
N VAL A 223 11.52 -3.72 18.77
CA VAL A 223 11.97 -2.41 19.24
C VAL A 223 12.24 -2.62 20.71
N HIS A 224 13.52 -2.67 21.04
CA HIS A 224 14.02 -2.91 22.39
C HIS A 224 13.25 -2.06 23.42
N ALA A 225 12.80 -2.74 24.48
CA ALA A 225 12.49 -2.11 25.73
C ALA A 225 13.76 -1.44 26.25
N ASN A 226 13.90 -0.14 26.02
CA ASN A 226 14.69 0.68 26.92
C ASN A 226 13.84 0.87 28.16
N SER A 227 14.03 -0.03 29.12
CA SER A 227 13.67 0.15 30.51
C SER A 227 14.30 1.46 31.00
N LEU A 228 13.46 2.47 31.21
CA LEU A 228 13.75 3.56 32.14
C LEU A 228 13.76 2.93 33.54
N ASN A 229 14.96 2.80 34.11
CA ASN A 229 15.24 2.94 35.53
C ASN A 229 16.36 3.95 35.66
#